data_AF-A0A1V6RD34-F1
#
_entry.id   AF-A0A1V6RD34-F1
#
_cell.length_a   1.000
_cell.length_b   1.000
_cell.length_c   1.000
_cell.angle_alpha   90.00
_cell.angle_beta   90.00
_cell.angle_gamma   90.00
#
_symmetry.space_group_name_H-M   'P 1'
#
loop_
_entity.id
_entity.type
_entity.pdbx_description
1 polymer ?
#
loop_
_entity_poly.entity_id
_entity_poly.type
_entity_poly.pdbx_seq_one_letter_code
_entity_poly.pdbx_strand_id
1 'polypeptide(L)'
;MGRRWQNPGGWGARHILDTAPFTLWDDLNRKYRPPTKEEYQWIDNKFEYKSITISGWYIRIETNNPPNPVPLTVGCKPAIFIGINETFPEPLPKEPYSNPRIPDPCPHLHLPRMEFPTDVDNVTLLKALKPLANVRAVVYLPLWTVVELEYGDNRVYERMSLPGIVAGRTTMYHHAEAPFYSLMKNLTATRQLDLAQQEEPPRMLLQGKDIKPGSWAEVRCMSSGLVSLISYGKLLQKPMSGYLDIPFDRWHSYNLQACWGVGDEAISDGIGGAPIVSCENGGVTGFFHLFDGRNCLSAHLDELVAEGWEVV
;
A
#
# COMPACT_ATOMS: atom_id res chain seq x y z
N MET A 1 6.02 -16.85 24.08
CA MET A 1 5.93 -16.99 22.61
C MET A 1 7.09 -16.22 21.99
N GLY A 2 7.65 -16.68 20.87
CA GLY A 2 8.65 -15.91 20.12
C GLY A 2 8.01 -14.73 19.37
N ARG A 3 8.79 -13.69 19.05
CA ARG A 3 8.30 -12.58 18.20
C ARG A 3 8.02 -13.11 16.79
N ARG A 4 6.79 -12.94 16.29
CA ARG A 4 6.41 -13.28 14.89
C ARG A 4 7.18 -12.47 13.85
N TRP A 5 7.56 -11.25 14.22
CA TRP A 5 8.15 -10.27 13.33
C TRP A 5 9.50 -9.78 13.86
N GLN A 6 10.46 -9.65 12.96
CA GLN A 6 11.66 -8.83 13.14
C GLN A 6 11.46 -7.53 12.36
N ASN A 7 11.61 -6.40 13.06
CA ASN A 7 11.49 -5.04 12.53
C ASN A 7 10.19 -4.75 11.74
N PRO A 8 8.98 -5.05 12.27
CA PRO A 8 7.71 -4.82 11.56
C PRO A 8 7.36 -3.35 11.30
N GLY A 9 8.07 -2.39 11.90
CA GLY A 9 7.79 -0.96 11.78
C GLY A 9 8.11 -0.32 10.41
N GLY A 10 8.49 -1.08 9.40
CA GLY A 10 8.79 -0.54 8.07
C GLY A 10 9.31 -1.57 7.08
N TRP A 11 9.75 -1.09 5.91
CA TRP A 11 10.39 -1.94 4.90
C TRP A 11 11.58 -2.74 5.45
N GLY A 12 11.79 -3.94 4.92
CA GLY A 12 12.80 -4.87 5.42
C GLY A 12 12.35 -5.73 6.61
N ALA A 13 11.09 -5.61 7.05
CA ALA A 13 10.48 -6.51 8.02
C ALA A 13 10.60 -7.99 7.60
N ARG A 14 10.81 -8.88 8.57
CA ARG A 14 10.89 -10.33 8.35
C ARG A 14 9.86 -11.05 9.22
N HIS A 15 9.02 -11.86 8.60
CA HIS A 15 8.12 -12.77 9.30
C HIS A 15 8.87 -14.05 9.75
N ILE A 16 8.44 -14.69 10.84
CA ILE A 16 9.09 -15.91 11.40
C ILE A 16 9.17 -17.11 10.42
N LEU A 17 8.31 -17.14 9.40
CA LEU A 17 8.31 -18.15 8.33
C LEU A 17 9.32 -17.87 7.20
N ASP A 18 9.92 -16.67 7.18
CA ASP A 18 10.90 -16.26 6.19
C ASP A 18 12.29 -16.82 6.53
N THR A 19 12.49 -18.06 6.10
CA THR A 19 13.71 -18.85 6.31
C THR A 19 14.85 -18.51 5.35
N ALA A 20 14.74 -17.44 4.55
CA ALA A 20 15.81 -17.05 3.61
C ALA A 20 17.07 -16.59 4.37
N PRO A 21 18.27 -17.15 4.10
CA PRO A 21 19.50 -16.80 4.83
C PRO A 21 20.09 -15.43 4.43
N PHE A 22 19.35 -14.62 3.68
CA PHE A 22 19.75 -13.33 3.13
C PHE A 22 18.64 -12.29 3.27
N THR A 23 18.99 -11.01 3.08
CA THR A 23 18.02 -9.90 2.97
C THR A 23 18.10 -9.26 1.59
N LEU A 24 16.95 -9.08 0.96
CA LEU A 24 16.76 -8.29 -0.27
C LEU A 24 16.54 -6.81 0.04
N TRP A 25 16.34 -6.43 1.30
CA TRP A 25 16.28 -5.03 1.72
C TRP A 25 17.69 -4.45 1.84
N ASP A 26 17.93 -3.38 1.10
CA ASP A 26 19.14 -2.54 1.13
C ASP A 26 18.79 -1.27 1.90
N ASP A 27 19.11 -1.28 3.19
CA ASP A 27 18.73 -0.23 4.14
C ASP A 27 19.41 1.11 3.84
N LEU A 28 20.69 1.06 3.45
CA LEU A 28 21.48 2.23 3.06
C LEU A 28 20.88 2.98 1.87
N ASN A 29 20.34 2.26 0.89
CA ASN A 29 19.71 2.83 -0.29
C ASN A 29 18.18 2.89 -0.21
N ARG A 30 17.58 2.55 0.93
CA ARG A 30 16.12 2.50 1.16
C ARG A 30 15.34 1.81 0.04
N LYS A 31 15.83 0.67 -0.46
CA LYS A 31 15.23 -0.05 -1.61
C LYS A 31 15.35 -1.56 -1.47
N TYR A 32 14.52 -2.30 -2.21
CA TYR A 32 14.78 -3.72 -2.44
C TYR A 32 15.71 -3.90 -3.63
N ARG A 33 16.80 -4.64 -3.45
CA ARG A 33 17.68 -5.10 -4.53
C ARG A 33 17.11 -6.37 -5.20
N PRO A 34 17.51 -6.68 -6.44
CA PRO A 34 17.28 -8.02 -7.00
C PRO A 34 18.07 -9.08 -6.19
N PRO A 35 17.60 -10.35 -6.19
CA PRO A 35 18.40 -11.47 -5.69
C PRO A 35 19.68 -11.68 -6.52
N THR A 36 20.74 -12.21 -5.89
CA THR A 36 21.91 -12.74 -6.62
C THR A 36 21.55 -14.08 -7.29
N LYS A 37 22.47 -14.63 -8.10
CA LYS A 37 22.28 -15.93 -8.74
C LYS A 37 22.07 -17.06 -7.72
N GLU A 38 22.83 -17.02 -6.63
CA GLU A 38 22.81 -18.00 -5.54
C GLU A 38 21.51 -17.87 -4.73
N GLU A 39 21.03 -16.64 -4.53
CA GLU A 39 19.74 -16.37 -3.89
C GLU A 39 18.57 -16.80 -4.77
N TYR A 40 18.62 -16.58 -6.08
CA TYR A 40 17.65 -17.15 -7.02
C TYR A 40 17.63 -18.69 -6.96
N GLN A 41 18.79 -19.34 -6.97
CA GLN A 41 18.89 -20.79 -6.80
C GLN A 41 18.32 -21.26 -5.45
N TRP A 42 18.50 -20.49 -4.38
CA TRP A 42 17.88 -20.80 -3.09
C TRP A 42 16.35 -20.71 -3.16
N ILE A 43 15.80 -19.65 -3.77
CA ILE A 43 14.35 -19.45 -3.92
C ILE A 43 13.74 -20.56 -4.79
N ASP A 44 14.42 -20.94 -5.87
CA ASP A 44 14.03 -22.01 -6.80
C ASP A 44 13.95 -23.36 -6.07
N ASN A 45 15.06 -23.78 -5.44
CA ASN A 45 15.12 -25.00 -4.62
C ASN A 45 14.14 -25.01 -3.43
N LYS A 46 13.67 -23.85 -2.97
CA LYS A 46 12.80 -23.73 -1.78
C LYS A 46 11.30 -23.78 -2.12
N PHE A 47 10.90 -23.31 -3.31
CA PHE A 47 9.50 -23.12 -3.68
C PHE A 47 9.08 -23.75 -5.01
N GLU A 48 10.02 -24.38 -5.74
CA GLU A 48 9.79 -25.07 -7.02
C GLU A 48 8.96 -24.23 -8.00
N TYR A 49 9.37 -22.96 -8.19
CA TYR A 49 8.55 -21.98 -8.89
C TYR A 49 8.61 -22.16 -10.41
N LYS A 50 7.49 -21.92 -11.09
CA LYS A 50 7.44 -21.83 -12.55
C LYS A 50 7.95 -20.47 -13.05
N SER A 51 7.58 -19.39 -12.37
CA SER A 51 8.12 -18.06 -12.63
C SER A 51 8.24 -17.23 -11.36
N ILE A 52 9.09 -16.20 -11.43
CA ILE A 52 9.30 -15.25 -10.36
C ILE A 52 9.28 -13.84 -10.93
N THR A 53 8.70 -12.89 -10.20
CA THR A 53 8.64 -11.49 -10.60
C THR A 53 9.03 -10.60 -9.43
N ILE A 54 10.08 -9.81 -9.63
CA ILE A 54 10.61 -8.89 -8.62
C ILE A 54 10.07 -7.49 -8.92
N SER A 55 8.97 -7.09 -8.28
CA SER A 55 8.54 -5.69 -8.30
C SER A 55 9.42 -4.87 -7.33
N GLY A 56 9.30 -3.54 -7.32
CA GLY A 56 10.16 -2.70 -6.47
C GLY A 56 9.92 -2.87 -4.97
N TRP A 57 8.75 -3.37 -4.55
CA TRP A 57 8.38 -3.52 -3.13
C TRP A 57 7.90 -4.92 -2.71
N TYR A 58 7.47 -5.79 -3.63
CA TYR A 58 7.10 -7.19 -3.34
C TYR A 58 7.78 -8.17 -4.30
N ILE A 59 7.81 -9.44 -3.92
CA ILE A 59 8.24 -10.58 -4.73
C ILE A 59 7.03 -11.47 -5.02
N ARG A 60 6.79 -11.79 -6.30
CA ARG A 60 5.72 -12.70 -6.73
C ARG A 60 6.33 -14.01 -7.17
N ILE A 61 5.80 -15.13 -6.66
CA ILE A 61 6.27 -16.49 -6.90
C ILE A 61 5.09 -17.29 -7.47
N GLU A 62 5.20 -17.73 -8.72
CA GLU A 62 4.21 -18.55 -9.40
C GLU A 62 4.52 -20.03 -9.15
N THR A 63 3.72 -20.72 -8.34
CA THR A 63 3.92 -22.13 -7.99
C THR A 63 2.59 -22.82 -7.66
N ASN A 64 2.46 -24.09 -8.03
CA ASN A 64 1.34 -24.93 -7.59
C ASN A 64 1.60 -25.61 -6.24
N ASN A 65 2.82 -25.50 -5.71
CA ASN A 65 3.26 -26.13 -4.45
C ASN A 65 3.67 -25.06 -3.41
N PRO A 66 2.80 -24.07 -3.07
CA PRO A 66 3.15 -23.07 -2.07
C PRO A 66 3.38 -23.73 -0.69
N PRO A 67 4.32 -23.23 0.13
CA PRO A 67 4.53 -23.76 1.48
C PRO A 67 3.28 -23.64 2.34
N ASN A 68 3.09 -24.58 3.28
CA ASN A 68 2.05 -24.49 4.30
C ASN A 68 2.70 -24.44 5.71
N PRO A 69 2.54 -23.35 6.49
CA PRO A 69 1.91 -22.08 6.12
C PRO A 69 2.74 -21.25 5.12
N VAL A 70 2.05 -20.51 4.24
CA VAL A 70 2.70 -19.62 3.26
C VAL A 70 3.46 -18.50 3.99
N PRO A 71 4.73 -18.19 3.64
CA PRO A 71 5.47 -17.11 4.28
C PRO A 71 5.02 -15.73 3.76
N LEU A 72 4.86 -14.76 4.67
CA LEU A 72 4.49 -13.38 4.33
C LEU A 72 5.63 -12.58 3.71
N THR A 73 6.88 -12.97 3.99
CA THR A 73 8.09 -12.36 3.42
C THR A 73 9.05 -13.45 2.94
N VAL A 74 9.86 -13.13 1.93
CA VAL A 74 10.99 -13.93 1.48
C VAL A 74 12.20 -13.00 1.37
N GLY A 75 13.23 -13.25 2.17
CA GLY A 75 14.41 -12.40 2.25
C GLY A 75 14.07 -10.97 2.67
N CYS A 76 13.26 -10.79 3.71
CA CYS A 76 12.75 -9.49 4.19
C CYS A 76 11.83 -8.73 3.20
N LYS A 77 11.44 -9.35 2.07
CA LYS A 77 10.59 -8.72 1.05
C LYS A 77 9.17 -9.30 1.08
N PRO A 78 8.10 -8.48 1.12
CA PRO A 78 6.71 -8.94 1.04
C PRO A 78 6.50 -9.93 -0.11
N ALA A 79 6.00 -11.12 0.22
CA ALA A 79 5.95 -12.26 -0.70
C ALA A 79 4.51 -12.61 -1.07
N ILE A 80 4.27 -12.75 -2.37
CA ILE A 80 2.98 -13.12 -2.93
C ILE A 80 3.15 -14.43 -3.69
N PHE A 81 2.41 -15.44 -3.29
CA PHE A 81 2.33 -16.71 -3.99
C PHE A 81 1.06 -16.70 -4.85
N ILE A 82 1.16 -17.19 -6.09
CA ILE A 82 0.02 -17.36 -7.01
C ILE A 82 0.11 -18.73 -7.70
N GLY A 83 -1.04 -19.28 -8.08
CA GLY A 83 -1.14 -20.49 -8.88
C GLY A 83 -0.60 -20.31 -10.30
N ILE A 84 -0.25 -21.42 -10.96
CA ILE A 84 0.29 -21.40 -12.31
C ILE A 84 -0.75 -20.85 -13.32
N ASN A 85 -0.31 -19.87 -14.12
CA ASN A 85 -1.11 -19.09 -15.07
C ASN A 85 -2.17 -18.15 -14.44
N GLU A 86 -2.17 -17.92 -13.12
CA GLU A 86 -3.04 -16.89 -12.52
C GLU A 86 -2.66 -15.48 -12.99
N THR A 87 -3.66 -14.67 -13.33
CA THR A 87 -3.44 -13.31 -13.77
C THR A 87 -3.21 -12.37 -12.58
N PHE A 88 -2.11 -11.62 -12.67
CA PHE A 88 -1.74 -10.56 -11.73
C PHE A 88 -1.41 -9.33 -12.58
N PRO A 89 -2.38 -8.43 -12.82
CA PRO A 89 -2.16 -7.16 -13.48
C PRO A 89 -1.76 -6.09 -12.44
N GLU A 90 -0.57 -5.49 -12.54
CA GLU A 90 -0.28 -4.30 -11.71
C GLU A 90 -1.32 -3.20 -12.03
N PRO A 91 -1.96 -2.58 -11.01
CA PRO A 91 -2.90 -1.50 -11.24
C PRO A 91 -2.14 -0.26 -11.66
N LEU A 92 -2.19 0.01 -12.97
CA LEU A 92 -1.65 1.20 -13.60
C LEU A 92 -2.80 1.94 -14.28
N PRO A 93 -2.89 3.29 -14.16
CA PRO A 93 -3.80 4.08 -14.97
C PRO A 93 -3.56 3.84 -16.45
N LYS A 94 -4.62 3.89 -17.25
CA LYS A 94 -4.56 3.58 -18.69
C LYS A 94 -4.38 4.85 -19.54
N GLU A 95 -4.59 6.00 -18.93
CA GLU A 95 -4.68 7.30 -19.57
C GLU A 95 -3.29 7.81 -19.97
N PRO A 96 -3.01 8.00 -21.27
CA PRO A 96 -1.67 8.33 -21.76
C PRO A 96 -1.37 9.84 -21.65
N TYR A 97 -1.73 10.47 -20.53
CA TYR A 97 -1.56 11.92 -20.30
C TYR A 97 -0.15 12.30 -19.84
N SER A 98 0.55 11.41 -19.13
CA SER A 98 1.88 11.67 -18.55
C SER A 98 2.97 11.87 -19.59
N ASN A 99 3.71 12.98 -19.48
CA ASN A 99 4.82 13.32 -20.36
C ASN A 99 6.08 13.70 -19.58
N PRO A 100 7.14 12.86 -19.58
CA PRO A 100 8.37 13.15 -18.84
C PRO A 100 9.20 14.30 -19.45
N ARG A 101 8.76 14.91 -20.55
CA ARG A 101 9.39 16.11 -21.15
C ARG A 101 8.74 17.42 -20.71
N ILE A 102 7.55 17.38 -20.11
CA ILE A 102 6.97 18.56 -19.47
C ILE A 102 7.73 18.79 -18.17
N PRO A 103 8.19 20.02 -17.87
CA PRO A 103 8.91 20.32 -16.64
C PRO A 103 8.13 19.90 -15.39
N ASP A 104 8.86 19.43 -14.37
CA ASP A 104 8.29 19.20 -13.03
C ASP A 104 7.70 20.53 -12.51
N PRO A 105 6.41 20.59 -12.13
CA PRO A 105 5.78 21.82 -11.67
C PRO A 105 6.20 22.23 -10.25
N CYS A 106 6.88 21.36 -9.49
CA CYS A 106 7.41 21.66 -8.16
C CYS A 106 8.84 21.09 -7.96
N PRO A 107 9.84 21.53 -8.76
CA PRO A 107 11.17 20.92 -8.82
C PRO A 107 12.01 21.13 -7.55
N HIS A 108 11.55 21.99 -6.62
CA HIS A 108 12.17 22.21 -5.32
C HIS A 108 11.72 21.21 -4.26
N LEU A 109 10.61 20.50 -4.49
CA LEU A 109 10.15 19.41 -3.65
C LEU A 109 10.70 18.09 -4.21
N HIS A 110 11.37 17.30 -3.37
CA HIS A 110 11.79 15.95 -3.74
C HIS A 110 11.17 14.93 -2.81
N LEU A 111 10.12 14.27 -3.26
CA LEU A 111 9.46 13.21 -2.51
C LEU A 111 10.28 11.91 -2.65
N PRO A 112 10.82 11.33 -1.55
CA PRO A 112 11.59 10.11 -1.64
C PRO A 112 10.74 8.94 -2.15
N ARG A 113 11.41 7.95 -2.76
CA ARG A 113 10.81 6.64 -3.05
C ARG A 113 10.62 5.87 -1.75
N MET A 114 9.65 4.96 -1.73
CA MET A 114 9.33 4.13 -0.55
C MET A 114 8.88 4.92 0.70
N GLU A 115 8.81 6.25 0.65
CA GLU A 115 8.32 7.10 1.74
C GLU A 115 6.92 7.67 1.45
N PHE A 116 6.18 7.99 2.52
CA PHE A 116 4.94 8.77 2.45
C PHE A 116 5.24 10.26 2.53
N PRO A 117 4.50 11.11 1.78
CA PRO A 117 4.64 12.56 1.89
C PRO A 117 4.11 13.08 3.23
N THR A 118 4.75 14.11 3.76
CA THR A 118 4.14 14.94 4.81
C THR A 118 2.97 15.74 4.22
N ASP A 119 2.11 16.25 5.10
CA ASP A 119 0.94 17.00 4.64
C ASP A 119 1.35 18.36 4.02
N VAL A 120 2.50 18.92 4.45
CA VAL A 120 3.13 20.10 3.83
C VAL A 120 3.62 19.80 2.41
N ASP A 121 4.22 18.62 2.18
CA ASP A 121 4.66 18.20 0.84
C ASP A 121 3.44 18.02 -0.08
N ASN A 122 2.38 17.39 0.42
CA ASN A 122 1.14 17.19 -0.33
C ASN A 122 0.46 18.52 -0.69
N VAL A 123 0.36 19.46 0.26
CA VAL A 123 -0.18 20.81 -0.01
C VAL A 123 0.66 21.53 -1.07
N THR A 124 1.98 21.36 -1.06
CA THR A 124 2.90 21.95 -2.04
C THR A 124 2.69 21.34 -3.43
N LEU A 125 2.60 20.01 -3.52
CA LEU A 125 2.33 19.28 -4.76
C LEU A 125 0.95 19.65 -5.35
N LEU A 126 -0.11 19.70 -4.53
CA LEU A 126 -1.46 20.05 -4.99
C LEU A 126 -1.55 21.51 -5.47
N LYS A 127 -0.85 22.45 -4.81
CA LYS A 127 -0.73 23.84 -5.29
C LYS A 127 -0.06 23.92 -6.67
N ALA A 128 0.98 23.12 -6.90
CA ALA A 128 1.69 23.06 -8.17
C ALA A 128 0.85 22.40 -9.30
N LEU A 129 -0.02 21.44 -8.97
CA LEU A 129 -0.91 20.80 -9.94
C LEU A 129 -2.20 21.58 -10.25
N LYS A 130 -2.73 22.39 -9.31
CA LYS A 130 -3.98 23.18 -9.47
C LYS A 130 -4.10 23.95 -10.80
N PRO A 131 -3.07 24.62 -11.34
CA PRO A 131 -3.18 25.31 -12.64
C PRO A 131 -3.18 24.37 -13.86
N LEU A 132 -2.69 23.13 -13.72
CA LEU A 132 -2.55 22.16 -14.82
C LEU A 132 -3.73 21.18 -14.90
N ALA A 133 -4.27 20.80 -13.74
CA ALA A 133 -5.20 19.70 -13.60
C ALA A 133 -6.25 19.98 -12.52
N ASN A 134 -7.48 19.53 -12.73
CA ASN A 134 -8.49 19.50 -11.67
C ASN A 134 -8.34 18.17 -10.92
N VAL A 135 -7.68 18.20 -9.76
CA VAL A 135 -7.34 17.01 -8.98
C VAL A 135 -8.42 16.74 -7.94
N ARG A 136 -8.91 15.49 -7.88
CA ARG A 136 -9.84 15.02 -6.84
C ARG A 136 -9.17 14.17 -5.76
N ALA A 137 -8.06 13.49 -6.10
CA ALA A 137 -7.28 12.70 -5.15
C ALA A 137 -5.83 12.48 -5.62
N VAL A 138 -4.95 12.10 -4.69
CA VAL A 138 -3.58 11.66 -5.00
C VAL A 138 -3.26 10.40 -4.22
N VAL A 139 -2.78 9.37 -4.91
CA VAL A 139 -2.34 8.08 -4.35
C VAL A 139 -0.82 7.98 -4.47
N TYR A 140 -0.15 7.97 -3.32
CA TYR A 140 1.30 7.81 -3.22
C TYR A 140 1.62 6.34 -3.01
N LEU A 141 2.06 5.64 -4.06
CA LEU A 141 2.49 4.24 -4.03
C LEU A 141 4.02 4.16 -3.75
N PRO A 142 4.65 2.98 -3.59
CA PRO A 142 6.08 2.93 -3.25
C PRO A 142 7.03 3.48 -4.34
N LEU A 143 6.62 3.38 -5.62
CA LEU A 143 7.45 3.76 -6.79
C LEU A 143 6.89 4.90 -7.66
N TRP A 144 5.57 5.12 -7.62
CA TRP A 144 4.85 6.03 -8.52
C TRP A 144 3.91 6.91 -7.69
N THR A 145 3.47 8.03 -8.26
CA THR A 145 2.35 8.83 -7.75
C THR A 145 1.23 8.76 -8.77
N VAL A 146 0.01 8.46 -8.35
CA VAL A 146 -1.19 8.52 -9.22
C VAL A 146 -2.02 9.72 -8.80
N VAL A 147 -2.26 10.63 -9.75
CA VAL A 147 -3.12 11.79 -9.58
C VAL A 147 -4.48 11.46 -10.18
N GLU A 148 -5.52 11.44 -9.36
CA GLU A 148 -6.89 11.28 -9.85
C GLU A 148 -7.45 12.63 -10.27
N LEU A 149 -7.93 12.69 -11.51
CA LEU A 149 -8.57 13.85 -12.10
C LEU A 149 -10.08 13.82 -11.81
N GLU A 150 -10.67 14.99 -11.60
CA GLU A 150 -12.12 15.17 -11.50
C GLU A 150 -12.78 14.66 -12.79
N TYR A 151 -13.81 13.83 -12.67
CA TYR A 151 -14.52 13.27 -13.82
C TYR A 151 -15.84 14.01 -14.05
N GLY A 152 -16.15 14.33 -15.31
CA GLY A 152 -17.38 15.06 -15.65
C GLY A 152 -17.30 16.58 -15.46
N ASP A 153 -16.11 17.14 -15.20
CA ASP A 153 -15.88 18.59 -15.05
C ASP A 153 -15.77 19.36 -16.39
N ASN A 154 -16.00 18.66 -17.51
CA ASN A 154 -15.84 19.10 -18.90
C ASN A 154 -14.39 19.44 -19.33
N ARG A 155 -13.37 19.12 -18.53
CA ARG A 155 -11.97 19.23 -18.98
C ARG A 155 -11.59 18.02 -19.83
N VAL A 156 -10.84 18.29 -20.89
CA VAL A 156 -10.26 17.27 -21.75
C VAL A 156 -8.74 17.43 -21.71
N TYR A 157 -8.04 16.35 -21.34
CA TYR A 157 -6.59 16.30 -21.30
C TYR A 157 -6.08 15.55 -22.53
N GLU A 158 -5.17 16.15 -23.30
CA GLU A 158 -4.60 15.50 -24.48
C GLU A 158 -3.56 14.44 -24.08
N ARG A 159 -3.23 13.57 -25.03
CA ARG A 159 -2.13 12.62 -24.88
C ARG A 159 -0.81 13.37 -24.64
N MET A 160 -0.02 12.95 -23.66
CA MET A 160 1.24 13.60 -23.27
C MET A 160 1.11 15.09 -22.84
N SER A 161 -0.05 15.52 -22.33
CA SER A 161 -0.31 16.92 -21.94
C SER A 161 0.02 17.29 -20.50
N LEU A 162 0.24 16.32 -19.61
CA LEU A 162 0.46 16.55 -18.17
C LEU A 162 1.87 16.10 -17.73
N PRO A 163 2.46 16.70 -16.67
CA PRO A 163 3.81 16.33 -16.20
C PRO A 163 3.96 14.84 -15.86
N GLY A 164 4.90 14.15 -16.53
CA GLY A 164 5.23 12.76 -16.21
C GLY A 164 6.13 12.62 -14.98
N ILE A 165 6.69 13.73 -14.48
CA ILE A 165 7.44 13.84 -13.24
C ILE A 165 6.84 14.99 -12.43
N VAL A 166 6.54 14.74 -11.15
CA VAL A 166 6.08 15.74 -10.18
C VAL A 166 6.79 15.49 -8.87
N ALA A 167 7.36 16.53 -8.27
CA ALA A 167 8.15 16.44 -7.03
C ALA A 167 9.27 15.38 -7.09
N GLY A 168 9.91 15.22 -8.26
CA GLY A 168 10.93 14.21 -8.52
C GLY A 168 10.44 12.76 -8.66
N ARG A 169 9.13 12.50 -8.67
CA ARG A 169 8.52 11.16 -8.78
C ARG A 169 7.78 10.93 -10.09
N THR A 170 7.86 9.71 -10.62
CA THR A 170 7.06 9.27 -11.77
C THR A 170 5.58 9.45 -11.46
N THR A 171 4.89 10.25 -12.26
CA THR A 171 3.49 10.59 -12.05
C THR A 171 2.62 10.09 -13.19
N MET A 172 1.56 9.38 -12.82
CA MET A 172 0.50 8.90 -13.70
C MET A 172 -0.82 9.59 -13.36
N TYR A 173 -1.73 9.65 -14.33
CA TYR A 173 -3.04 10.28 -14.17
C TYR A 173 -4.12 9.25 -14.38
N HIS A 174 -5.12 9.24 -13.51
CA HIS A 174 -6.33 8.44 -13.64
C HIS A 174 -7.53 9.37 -13.86
N HIS A 175 -8.35 9.10 -14.87
CA HIS A 175 -9.44 10.01 -15.27
C HIS A 175 -10.68 9.23 -15.72
N ALA A 176 -11.33 8.60 -14.74
CA ALA A 176 -12.57 7.86 -14.92
C ALA A 176 -13.53 8.14 -13.77
N GLU A 177 -14.82 7.87 -13.97
CA GLU A 177 -15.86 8.00 -12.95
C GLU A 177 -15.47 7.25 -11.66
N ALA A 178 -15.21 5.95 -11.79
CA ALA A 178 -14.72 5.10 -10.71
C ALA A 178 -13.34 5.55 -10.20
N PRO A 179 -13.08 5.52 -8.88
CA PRO A 179 -11.80 5.95 -8.31
C PRO A 179 -10.68 4.96 -8.63
N PHE A 180 -9.44 5.42 -8.67
CA PHE A 180 -8.28 4.59 -9.03
C PHE A 180 -8.13 3.39 -8.11
N TYR A 181 -8.40 3.56 -6.80
CA TYR A 181 -8.34 2.44 -5.86
C TYR A 181 -9.33 1.31 -6.16
N SER A 182 -10.44 1.58 -6.86
CA SER A 182 -11.34 0.51 -7.32
C SER A 182 -10.75 -0.37 -8.44
N LEU A 183 -9.67 0.09 -9.10
CA LEU A 183 -8.88 -0.68 -10.06
C LEU A 183 -7.76 -1.49 -9.40
N MET A 184 -7.48 -1.29 -8.10
CA MET A 184 -6.43 -2.04 -7.38
C MET A 184 -6.87 -3.46 -6.97
N LYS A 185 -8.10 -3.84 -7.30
CA LYS A 185 -8.64 -5.20 -7.16
C LYS A 185 -7.74 -6.24 -7.85
N ASN A 186 -7.53 -7.37 -7.17
CA ASN A 186 -6.84 -8.56 -7.68
C ASN A 186 -5.28 -8.56 -7.83
N LEU A 187 -4.51 -8.57 -6.70
CA LEU A 187 -3.05 -8.91 -6.60
C LEU A 187 -2.50 -10.08 -5.69
N THR A 188 -3.25 -10.93 -4.97
CA THR A 188 -2.76 -11.94 -3.96
C THR A 188 -3.65 -13.19 -3.88
N ALA A 189 -3.10 -14.41 -4.00
CA ALA A 189 -3.91 -15.64 -3.90
C ALA A 189 -4.30 -15.98 -2.44
N THR A 190 -5.34 -16.80 -2.29
CA THR A 190 -5.89 -17.24 -0.99
C THR A 190 -4.85 -17.95 -0.13
N ARG A 191 -4.59 -17.41 1.07
CA ARG A 191 -3.76 -18.06 2.10
C ARG A 191 -4.69 -18.65 3.17
N GLN A 192 -4.63 -19.97 3.37
CA GLN A 192 -5.27 -20.59 4.54
C GLN A 192 -4.59 -20.08 5.82
N LEU A 193 -5.42 -19.71 6.80
CA LEU A 193 -4.99 -19.07 8.03
C LEU A 193 -4.79 -20.07 9.17
N ASP A 194 -3.80 -19.76 10.01
CA ASP A 194 -3.58 -20.46 11.28
C ASP A 194 -4.45 -19.80 12.36
N LEU A 195 -5.56 -20.46 12.69
CA LEU A 195 -6.55 -20.00 13.66
C LEU A 195 -6.01 -19.88 15.10
N ALA A 196 -4.83 -20.43 15.40
CA ALA A 196 -4.21 -20.34 16.72
C ALA A 196 -3.52 -18.97 16.96
N GLN A 197 -3.35 -18.14 15.94
CA GLN A 197 -2.57 -16.91 16.05
C GLN A 197 -3.39 -15.73 16.60
N GLN A 198 -2.76 -14.95 17.47
CA GLN A 198 -3.33 -13.73 18.07
C GLN A 198 -2.53 -12.50 17.64
N GLU A 199 -3.21 -11.46 17.16
CA GLU A 199 -2.63 -10.12 16.97
C GLU A 199 -2.00 -9.56 18.26
N GLU A 200 -1.15 -8.54 18.14
CA GLU A 200 -0.78 -7.72 19.31
C GLU A 200 -2.03 -7.05 19.89
N PRO A 201 -2.19 -6.95 21.22
CA PRO A 201 -3.31 -6.22 21.78
C PRO A 201 -3.24 -4.73 21.40
N PRO A 202 -4.37 -4.08 21.07
CA PRO A 202 -4.39 -2.64 20.83
C PRO A 202 -4.01 -1.89 22.11
N ARG A 203 -3.17 -0.85 21.99
CA ARG A 203 -2.60 -0.10 23.14
C ARG A 203 -2.74 1.42 23.06
N MET A 204 -2.92 1.94 21.85
CA MET A 204 -3.04 3.37 21.56
C MET A 204 -3.67 3.57 20.19
N LEU A 205 -4.26 4.73 19.93
CA LEU A 205 -4.58 5.16 18.57
C LEU A 205 -3.35 5.83 17.95
N LEU A 206 -3.05 5.57 16.67
CA LEU A 206 -1.94 6.22 15.95
C LEU A 206 -2.43 7.35 15.07
N GLN A 207 -1.70 8.47 15.08
CA GLN A 207 -1.87 9.51 14.07
C GLN A 207 -1.31 9.05 12.73
N GLY A 208 -1.90 9.53 11.64
CA GLY A 208 -1.54 9.18 10.27
C GLY A 208 -0.09 9.45 9.91
N LYS A 209 0.51 10.47 10.52
CA LYS A 209 1.94 10.82 10.38
C LYS A 209 2.89 9.77 10.98
N ASP A 210 2.41 8.98 11.95
CA ASP A 210 3.18 7.98 12.68
C ASP A 210 3.06 6.58 12.03
N ILE A 211 2.17 6.43 11.05
CA ILE A 211 2.04 5.23 10.21
C ILE A 211 3.17 5.23 9.17
N LYS A 212 4.16 4.37 9.38
CA LYS A 212 5.33 4.27 8.51
C LYS A 212 5.04 3.43 7.25
N PRO A 213 5.59 3.80 6.08
CA PRO A 213 5.51 2.98 4.88
C PRO A 213 6.33 1.69 5.04
N GLY A 214 5.76 0.60 4.53
CA GLY A 214 6.25 -0.76 4.73
C GLY A 214 5.95 -1.35 6.10
N SER A 215 5.27 -0.62 7.00
CA SER A 215 4.91 -1.17 8.32
C SER A 215 3.87 -2.28 8.20
N TRP A 216 4.02 -3.30 9.04
CA TRP A 216 3.08 -4.41 9.14
C TRP A 216 2.10 -4.20 10.29
N ALA A 217 0.84 -4.49 10.00
CA ALA A 217 -0.25 -4.56 10.96
C ALA A 217 -1.01 -5.87 10.79
N GLU A 218 -1.82 -6.22 11.78
CA GLU A 218 -2.67 -7.40 11.76
C GLU A 218 -4.10 -6.99 12.16
N VAL A 219 -5.09 -7.77 11.70
CA VAL A 219 -6.50 -7.64 12.06
C VAL A 219 -7.05 -9.01 12.37
N ARG A 220 -7.65 -9.19 13.54
CA ARG A 220 -8.42 -10.40 13.87
C ARG A 220 -9.83 -10.34 13.31
N CYS A 221 -10.14 -11.33 12.48
CA CYS A 221 -11.49 -11.73 12.15
C CYS A 221 -11.96 -12.88 13.05
N MET A 222 -13.24 -12.86 13.48
CA MET A 222 -13.81 -14.00 14.22
C MET A 222 -14.07 -15.23 13.34
N SER A 223 -14.30 -15.07 12.03
CA SER A 223 -14.62 -16.18 11.11
C SER A 223 -13.41 -16.71 10.32
N SER A 224 -12.45 -15.85 9.97
CA SER A 224 -11.27 -16.27 9.19
C SER A 224 -9.97 -16.39 10.00
N GLY A 225 -9.88 -15.76 11.17
CA GLY A 225 -8.64 -15.68 11.96
C GLY A 225 -7.83 -14.42 11.68
N LEU A 226 -6.50 -14.54 11.62
CA LEU A 226 -5.58 -13.40 11.59
C LEU A 226 -5.25 -12.95 10.16
N VAL A 227 -5.68 -11.75 9.77
CA VAL A 227 -5.28 -11.10 8.51
C VAL A 227 -4.01 -10.28 8.76
N SER A 228 -3.02 -10.36 7.87
CA SER A 228 -1.80 -9.54 7.93
C SER A 228 -1.82 -8.49 6.82
N LEU A 229 -1.44 -7.26 7.13
CA LEU A 229 -1.51 -6.10 6.25
C LEU A 229 -0.16 -5.38 6.20
N ILE A 230 0.20 -4.84 5.04
CA ILE A 230 1.35 -3.91 4.92
C ILE A 230 0.87 -2.54 4.41
N SER A 231 1.24 -1.48 5.12
CA SER A 231 0.99 -0.09 4.72
C SER A 231 1.92 0.29 3.57
N TYR A 232 1.43 0.29 2.33
CA TYR A 232 2.27 0.50 1.13
C TYR A 232 1.91 1.77 0.35
N GLY A 233 0.74 2.38 0.61
CA GLY A 233 0.38 3.66 0.02
C GLY A 233 -0.31 4.62 0.97
N LYS A 234 -0.29 5.92 0.65
CA LYS A 234 -1.11 6.96 1.29
C LYS A 234 -2.02 7.57 0.22
N LEU A 235 -3.33 7.61 0.47
CA LEU A 235 -4.31 8.31 -0.35
C LEU A 235 -4.67 9.62 0.35
N LEU A 236 -4.65 10.73 -0.39
CA LEU A 236 -5.30 11.97 0.03
C LEU A 236 -6.43 12.31 -0.94
N GLN A 237 -7.62 12.58 -0.41
CA GLN A 237 -8.84 12.78 -1.19
C GLN A 237 -9.54 14.08 -0.81
N LYS A 238 -9.97 14.82 -1.83
CA LYS A 238 -10.83 16.00 -1.68
C LYS A 238 -12.17 15.58 -1.05
N PRO A 239 -12.61 16.21 0.06
CA PRO A 239 -13.89 15.88 0.67
C PRO A 239 -15.05 16.16 -0.30
N MET A 240 -16.07 15.30 -0.29
CA MET A 240 -17.29 15.51 -1.07
C MET A 240 -18.13 16.63 -0.44
N SER A 241 -17.89 17.87 -0.84
CA SER A 241 -18.71 19.04 -0.49
C SER A 241 -19.16 19.77 -1.74
N GLY A 242 -20.45 20.09 -1.82
CA GLY A 242 -21.08 20.45 -3.10
C GLY A 242 -20.59 21.75 -3.76
N TYR A 243 -20.04 22.72 -3.01
CA TYR A 243 -19.90 24.09 -3.52
C TYR A 243 -18.70 24.93 -3.01
N LEU A 244 -17.72 24.36 -2.30
CA LEU A 244 -16.58 25.12 -1.76
C LEU A 244 -15.21 24.60 -2.24
N ASP A 245 -14.30 25.51 -2.55
CA ASP A 245 -12.88 25.22 -2.80
C ASP A 245 -12.22 24.86 -1.46
N ILE A 246 -12.22 23.57 -1.11
CA ILE A 246 -11.68 23.07 0.16
C ILE A 246 -10.15 23.19 0.15
N PRO A 247 -9.55 23.90 1.13
CA PRO A 247 -8.11 23.96 1.32
C PRO A 247 -7.44 22.58 1.35
N PHE A 248 -6.27 22.46 0.71
CA PHE A 248 -5.57 21.17 0.54
C PHE A 248 -5.08 20.52 1.85
N ASP A 249 -4.95 21.30 2.92
CA ASP A 249 -4.65 20.84 4.28
C ASP A 249 -5.88 20.24 5.00
N ARG A 250 -7.08 20.36 4.41
CA ARG A 250 -8.33 19.76 4.87
C ARG A 250 -8.79 18.58 4.01
N TRP A 251 -7.88 17.98 3.24
CA TRP A 251 -8.17 16.77 2.48
C TRP A 251 -8.08 15.54 3.38
N HIS A 252 -9.01 14.60 3.21
CA HIS A 252 -9.03 13.37 4.01
C HIS A 252 -7.83 12.50 3.65
N SER A 253 -7.13 12.00 4.67
CA SER A 253 -6.00 11.09 4.53
C SER A 253 -6.41 9.66 4.88
N TYR A 254 -5.96 8.72 4.05
CA TYR A 254 -6.22 7.29 4.21
C TYR A 254 -4.93 6.50 4.03
N ASN A 255 -4.79 5.44 4.82
CA ASN A 255 -3.75 4.43 4.65
C ASN A 255 -4.24 3.36 3.67
N LEU A 256 -3.43 3.06 2.66
CA LEU A 256 -3.67 2.01 1.69
C LEU A 256 -2.78 0.81 2.02
N GLN A 257 -3.43 -0.30 2.36
CA GLN A 257 -2.79 -1.50 2.85
C GLN A 257 -3.08 -2.69 1.94
N ALA A 258 -2.06 -3.48 1.61
CA ALA A 258 -2.25 -4.75 0.92
C ALA A 258 -2.46 -5.85 1.97
N CYS A 259 -3.39 -6.76 1.71
CA CYS A 259 -3.84 -7.78 2.65
C CYS A 259 -3.38 -9.20 2.25
N TRP A 260 -2.96 -9.96 3.26
CA TRP A 260 -2.68 -11.40 3.20
C TRP A 260 -3.59 -12.14 4.18
N GLY A 261 -4.25 -13.20 3.72
CA GLY A 261 -5.07 -14.07 4.57
C GLY A 261 -6.58 -14.02 4.31
N VAL A 262 -7.08 -13.01 3.58
CA VAL A 262 -8.49 -12.98 3.18
C VAL A 262 -8.65 -13.86 1.95
N GLY A 263 -9.41 -14.96 2.10
CA GLY A 263 -9.55 -16.00 1.07
C GLY A 263 -10.83 -15.99 0.26
N ASP A 264 -11.80 -15.15 0.63
CA ASP A 264 -13.16 -15.08 0.07
C ASP A 264 -13.76 -13.68 0.34
N GLU A 265 -14.66 -13.20 -0.51
CA GLU A 265 -15.40 -11.94 -0.32
C GLU A 265 -16.28 -12.01 0.94
N ALA A 266 -16.84 -13.18 1.28
CA ALA A 266 -17.64 -13.39 2.48
C ALA A 266 -16.89 -13.10 3.82
N ILE A 267 -15.57 -13.02 3.78
CA ILE A 267 -14.75 -12.68 4.95
C ILE A 267 -14.74 -11.16 5.19
N SER A 268 -14.89 -10.31 4.17
CA SER A 268 -14.80 -8.86 4.35
C SER A 268 -15.97 -8.27 5.13
N ASP A 269 -17.18 -8.78 4.89
CA ASP A 269 -18.39 -8.36 5.61
C ASP A 269 -18.29 -8.63 7.12
N GLY A 270 -17.53 -9.67 7.51
CA GLY A 270 -17.29 -10.04 8.91
C GLY A 270 -16.09 -9.34 9.58
N ILE A 271 -15.32 -8.53 8.86
CA ILE A 271 -14.17 -7.76 9.39
C ILE A 271 -14.47 -6.26 9.46
N GLY A 272 -15.51 -5.77 8.77
CA GLY A 272 -15.91 -4.36 8.79
C GLY A 272 -15.97 -3.76 10.21
N GLY A 273 -15.18 -2.72 10.46
CA GLY A 273 -15.04 -2.04 11.75
C GLY A 273 -13.97 -2.61 12.69
N ALA A 274 -13.31 -3.72 12.37
CA ALA A 274 -12.24 -4.28 13.19
C ALA A 274 -11.00 -3.36 13.22
N PRO A 275 -10.32 -3.21 14.37
CA PRO A 275 -9.11 -2.39 14.48
C PRO A 275 -7.94 -3.03 13.71
N ILE A 276 -7.17 -2.21 13.00
CA ILE A 276 -5.93 -2.61 12.34
C ILE A 276 -4.77 -2.29 13.28
N VAL A 277 -4.12 -3.32 13.84
CA VAL A 277 -3.17 -3.18 14.93
C VAL A 277 -1.72 -3.38 14.47
N SER A 278 -0.89 -2.36 14.69
CA SER A 278 0.54 -2.37 14.36
C SER A 278 1.30 -3.49 15.10
N CYS A 279 2.04 -4.28 14.32
CA CYS A 279 2.91 -5.35 14.84
C CYS A 279 4.17 -4.82 15.56
N GLU A 280 4.48 -3.52 15.48
CA GLU A 280 5.64 -2.91 16.16
C GLU A 280 5.33 -2.56 17.62
N ASN A 281 4.14 -2.02 17.89
CA ASN A 281 3.83 -1.34 19.16
C ASN A 281 2.39 -1.52 19.66
N GLY A 282 1.53 -2.26 18.95
CA GLY A 282 0.11 -2.40 19.29
C GLY A 282 -0.72 -1.13 19.02
N GLY A 283 -0.20 -0.16 18.26
CA GLY A 283 -0.97 1.03 17.90
C GLY A 283 -2.00 0.75 16.80
N VAL A 284 -3.22 1.24 16.95
CA VAL A 284 -4.30 1.12 15.96
C VAL A 284 -4.07 2.13 14.84
N THR A 285 -3.82 1.65 13.62
CA THR A 285 -3.54 2.49 12.44
C THR A 285 -4.80 2.96 11.70
N GLY A 286 -5.97 2.43 12.09
CA GLY A 286 -7.25 2.63 11.42
C GLY A 286 -8.22 1.50 11.72
N PHE A 287 -9.41 1.56 11.13
CA PHE A 287 -10.39 0.47 11.16
C PHE A 287 -10.56 -0.12 9.76
N PHE A 288 -10.71 -1.44 9.68
CA PHE A 288 -10.90 -2.15 8.43
C PHE A 288 -12.28 -1.81 7.86
N HIS A 289 -12.34 -1.11 6.73
CA HIS A 289 -13.61 -0.61 6.19
C HIS A 289 -13.79 -0.96 4.72
N LEU A 290 -13.13 -0.24 3.82
CA LEU A 290 -13.27 -0.50 2.39
C LEU A 290 -12.27 -1.58 1.99
N PHE A 291 -12.80 -2.77 1.68
CA PHE A 291 -12.03 -3.90 1.18
C PHE A 291 -12.44 -4.22 -0.26
N ASP A 292 -11.45 -4.33 -1.13
CA ASP A 292 -11.67 -4.50 -2.57
C ASP A 292 -11.51 -5.96 -3.05
N GLY A 293 -11.27 -6.87 -2.10
CA GLY A 293 -10.86 -8.26 -2.31
C GLY A 293 -9.42 -8.51 -1.84
N ARG A 294 -8.53 -7.49 -1.86
CA ARG A 294 -7.10 -7.65 -1.52
C ARG A 294 -6.40 -6.43 -0.91
N ASN A 295 -6.95 -5.23 -1.07
CA ASN A 295 -6.49 -4.03 -0.37
C ASN A 295 -7.53 -3.59 0.66
N CYS A 296 -7.05 -3.09 1.80
CA CYS A 296 -7.84 -2.33 2.75
C CYS A 296 -7.51 -0.85 2.60
N LEU A 297 -8.54 -0.01 2.52
CA LEU A 297 -8.43 1.42 2.71
C LEU A 297 -9.01 1.77 4.09
N SER A 298 -8.17 2.34 4.95
CA SER A 298 -8.56 2.78 6.29
C SER A 298 -8.33 4.29 6.44
N ALA A 299 -9.30 4.99 7.03
CA ALA A 299 -9.15 6.41 7.36
C ALA A 299 -8.12 6.58 8.49
N HIS A 300 -7.32 7.63 8.42
CA HIS A 300 -6.46 8.00 9.54
C HIS A 300 -7.29 8.42 10.75
N LEU A 301 -6.79 8.14 11.94
CA LEU A 301 -7.48 8.44 13.20
C LEU A 301 -7.15 9.84 13.76
N ASP A 302 -6.60 10.72 12.92
CA ASP A 302 -6.06 12.04 13.33
C ASP A 302 -7.09 12.90 14.08
N GLU A 303 -8.35 12.90 13.62
CA GLU A 303 -9.45 13.63 14.29
C GLU A 303 -9.79 13.03 15.66
N LEU A 304 -9.87 11.69 15.78
CA LEU A 304 -10.13 11.02 17.07
C LEU A 304 -8.98 11.23 18.06
N VAL A 305 -7.73 11.19 17.61
CA VAL A 305 -6.58 11.47 18.50
C VAL A 305 -6.59 12.94 18.93
N ALA A 306 -6.97 13.88 18.05
CA ALA A 306 -7.09 15.30 18.39
C ALA A 306 -8.25 15.61 19.36
N GLU A 307 -9.34 14.83 19.28
CA GLU A 307 -10.46 14.88 20.24
C GLU A 307 -10.15 14.21 21.59
N GLY A 308 -9.02 13.50 21.71
CA GLY A 308 -8.59 12.86 22.96
C GLY A 308 -9.17 11.46 23.21
N TRP A 309 -9.54 10.73 22.14
CA TRP A 309 -9.94 9.33 22.25
C TRP A 309 -8.75 8.41 22.54
N GLU A 310 -8.95 7.42 23.41
CA GLU A 310 -7.95 6.44 23.81
C GLU A 310 -8.48 5.00 23.65
N VAL A 311 -7.58 4.01 23.69
CA VAL A 311 -7.95 2.58 23.73
C VAL A 311 -8.22 2.19 25.18
N VAL A 312 -9.35 1.51 25.42
CA VAL A 312 -9.85 1.07 26.75
C VAL A 312 -9.76 -0.45 26.87
#